data_AF-A0A1M6QT76-F1
#
_entry.id   AF-A0A1M6QT76-F1
#
_cell.length_a   1.000
_cell.length_b   1.000
_cell.length_c   1.000
_cell.angle_alpha   90.00
_cell.angle_beta   90.00
_cell.angle_gamma   90.00
#
_symmetry.space_group_name_H-M   'P 1'
#
loop_
_entity.id
_entity.type
_entity.pdbx_description
1 polymer ?
#
loop_
_entity_poly.entity_id
_entity_poly.type
_entity_poly.pdbx_seq_one_letter_code
_entity_poly.pdbx_strand_id
1 'polypeptide(L)'
;MRVFVLCLAIAVMGVSACNSRYNPVNWFDGSEEVDVEGGATANPLIPAKSGFVSKPDEVYPGITVAKITELKVERVADGALIRAAGVAYVQGAFSVKLMPQNDGKPVKGVLTYDLMAIHPASGFRGGADNTRLVTVAHSLTDQQLAGVRTIKVVAIENARQARR
;
A
#
# COMPACT_ATOMS: atom_id res chain seq x y z
N MET A 1 -28.29 -45.07 2.54
CA MET A 1 -26.97 -44.88 3.20
C MET A 1 -25.90 -44.27 2.28
N ARG A 2 -25.72 -44.73 1.03
CA ARG A 2 -24.69 -44.22 0.10
C ARG A 2 -24.78 -42.71 -0.20
N VAL A 3 -25.99 -42.18 -0.41
CA VAL A 3 -26.22 -40.76 -0.70
C VAL A 3 -25.86 -39.87 0.51
N PHE A 4 -26.17 -40.33 1.73
CA PHE A 4 -25.84 -39.59 2.95
C PHE A 4 -24.33 -39.48 3.19
N VAL A 5 -23.59 -40.55 2.91
CA VAL A 5 -22.12 -40.56 3.00
C VAL A 5 -21.49 -39.61 1.96
N LEU A 6 -22.07 -39.55 0.77
CA LEU A 6 -21.62 -38.66 -0.30
C LEU A 6 -21.87 -37.19 0.03
N CYS A 7 -23.06 -36.85 0.55
CA CYS A 7 -23.36 -35.49 1.01
C CYS A 7 -22.46 -35.06 2.17
N LEU A 8 -22.18 -35.97 3.12
CA LEU A 8 -21.27 -35.70 4.24
C LEU A 8 -19.83 -35.46 3.75
N ALA A 9 -19.35 -36.27 2.79
CA ALA A 9 -18.01 -36.09 2.22
C ALA A 9 -17.86 -34.75 1.48
N ILE A 10 -18.88 -34.32 0.74
CA ILE A 10 -18.88 -33.02 0.05
C ILE A 10 -18.89 -31.87 1.06
N ALA A 11 -19.69 -31.98 2.13
CA ALA A 11 -19.76 -30.97 3.18
C ALA A 11 -18.42 -30.79 3.92
N VAL A 12 -17.72 -31.90 4.24
CA VAL A 12 -16.42 -31.86 4.93
C VAL A 12 -15.31 -31.25 4.04
N MET A 13 -15.31 -31.52 2.73
CA MET A 13 -14.35 -30.90 1.81
C MET A 13 -14.62 -29.39 1.60
N GLY A 14 -15.89 -28.96 1.64
CA GLY A 14 -16.26 -27.55 1.50
C GLY A 14 -15.73 -26.66 2.64
N VAL A 15 -15.72 -27.16 3.88
CA VAL A 15 -15.27 -26.38 5.06
C VAL A 15 -13.75 -26.19 5.08
N SER A 16 -12.98 -27.15 4.55
CA SER A 16 -11.51 -27.04 4.46
C SER A 16 -11.03 -26.02 3.41
N ALA A 17 -11.90 -25.63 2.46
CA ALA A 17 -11.57 -24.64 1.43
C ALA A 17 -11.42 -23.22 2.00
N CYS A 18 -12.10 -22.90 3.11
CA CYS A 18 -12.03 -21.60 3.76
C CYS A 18 -10.66 -21.31 4.40
N ASN A 19 -9.85 -22.34 4.70
CA ASN A 19 -8.48 -22.16 5.20
C ASN A 19 -7.42 -22.69 4.21
N SER A 20 -7.77 -22.83 2.94
CA SER A 20 -6.85 -23.33 1.91
C SER A 20 -5.86 -22.27 1.44
N ARG A 21 -4.72 -22.71 0.95
CA ARG A 21 -3.70 -21.93 0.22
C ARG A 21 -4.20 -21.25 -1.07
N TYR A 22 -5.46 -21.43 -1.43
CA TYR A 22 -6.13 -20.74 -2.54
C TYR A 22 -7.13 -19.69 -2.05
N ASN A 23 -7.25 -19.49 -0.73
CA ASN A 23 -8.02 -18.40 -0.16
C ASN A 23 -7.25 -17.07 -0.35
N PRO A 24 -7.82 -16.08 -1.08
CA PRO A 24 -7.16 -14.80 -1.33
C PRO A 24 -6.84 -14.01 -0.05
N VAL A 25 -7.43 -14.37 1.09
CA VAL A 25 -7.18 -13.74 2.39
C VAL A 25 -5.86 -14.20 3.03
N ASN A 26 -5.28 -15.35 2.63
CA ASN A 26 -4.10 -15.96 3.25
C ASN A 26 -2.80 -15.84 2.42
N TRP A 27 -2.81 -15.13 1.28
CA TRP A 27 -1.63 -14.99 0.39
C TRP A 27 -0.77 -13.77 0.66
N PHE A 28 -1.27 -12.83 1.46
CA PHE A 28 -0.44 -11.81 2.05
C PHE A 28 -0.63 -11.93 3.55
N ASP A 29 0.42 -12.36 4.24
CA ASP A 29 0.38 -12.43 5.69
C ASP A 29 0.14 -11.02 6.26
N GLY A 30 -0.42 -10.96 7.47
CA GLY A 30 -0.86 -9.72 8.10
C GLY A 30 0.17 -8.59 7.98
N SER A 31 -0.33 -7.35 7.88
CA SER A 31 0.52 -6.16 7.84
C SER A 31 1.39 -6.10 9.10
N GLU A 32 2.71 -6.12 8.91
CA GLU A 32 3.68 -5.92 9.99
C GLU A 32 4.14 -4.45 10.01
N GLU A 33 4.18 -3.86 11.20
CA GLU A 33 4.74 -2.52 11.41
C GLU A 33 6.27 -2.62 11.51
N VAL A 34 6.97 -1.79 10.74
CA VAL A 34 8.42 -1.76 10.66
C VAL A 34 8.91 -0.34 10.88
N ASP A 35 9.96 -0.20 11.68
CA ASP A 35 10.62 1.08 11.90
C ASP A 35 11.25 1.63 10.60
N VAL A 36 11.21 2.95 10.45
CA VAL A 36 11.81 3.64 9.30
C VAL A 36 13.31 3.79 9.57
N GLU A 37 14.12 2.87 9.02
CA GLU A 37 15.58 3.05 8.99
C GLU A 37 15.95 4.24 8.08
N GLY A 38 16.51 5.30 8.67
CA GLY A 38 16.95 6.50 7.99
C GLY A 38 18.10 6.21 7.02
N GLY A 39 17.78 6.12 5.73
CA GLY A 39 18.73 5.86 4.66
C GLY A 39 19.28 7.13 4.00
N ALA A 40 20.56 7.39 4.25
CA ALA A 40 21.56 8.12 3.46
C ALA A 40 21.13 9.36 2.64
N THR A 41 21.71 10.49 3.02
CA THR A 41 21.80 11.77 2.29
C THR A 41 22.25 11.59 0.84
N ALA A 42 21.30 11.65 -0.10
CA ALA A 42 21.59 11.84 -1.52
C ALA A 42 21.75 13.34 -1.81
N ASN A 43 22.88 13.71 -2.40
CA ASN A 43 23.28 15.07 -2.72
C ASN A 43 22.34 15.71 -3.79
N PRO A 44 21.67 16.85 -3.50
CA PRO A 44 20.61 17.40 -4.36
C PRO A 44 21.10 18.23 -5.56
N LEU A 45 22.39 18.21 -5.91
CA LEU A 45 22.98 19.19 -6.83
C LEU A 45 23.44 18.68 -8.21
N ILE A 46 23.04 17.50 -8.67
CA ILE A 46 23.45 16.99 -9.99
C ILE A 46 22.24 16.85 -10.92
N PRO A 47 22.00 17.83 -11.83
CA PRO A 47 20.97 17.69 -12.86
C PRO A 47 21.46 16.79 -14.00
N ALA A 48 20.71 15.72 -14.29
CA ALA A 48 20.99 14.83 -15.42
C ALA A 48 20.13 15.18 -16.65
N LYS A 49 20.74 15.97 -17.55
CA LYS A 49 20.50 16.05 -19.01
C LYS A 49 19.17 16.66 -19.53
N SER A 50 19.35 17.58 -20.46
CA SER A 50 18.34 18.24 -21.31
C SER A 50 17.96 17.38 -22.52
N GLY A 51 16.65 17.23 -22.79
CA GLY A 51 16.13 16.70 -24.04
C GLY A 51 14.61 16.60 -24.04
N PHE A 52 13.97 17.33 -24.97
CA PHE A 52 12.53 17.45 -25.25
C PHE A 52 11.65 17.98 -24.11
N VAL A 53 10.90 19.05 -24.40
CA VAL A 53 9.95 19.68 -23.47
C VAL A 53 8.76 18.75 -23.28
N SER A 54 8.92 17.78 -22.39
CA SER A 54 7.79 17.16 -21.70
C SER A 54 7.19 18.24 -20.80
N LYS A 55 5.87 18.44 -20.87
CA LYS A 55 5.13 19.22 -19.89
C LYS A 55 5.59 18.73 -18.50
N PRO A 56 6.16 19.59 -17.64
CA PRO A 56 6.63 19.14 -16.33
C PRO A 56 5.46 18.43 -15.67
N ASP A 57 5.67 17.16 -15.30
CA ASP A 57 4.68 16.39 -14.56
C ASP A 57 4.22 17.26 -13.40
N GLU A 58 2.91 17.44 -13.27
CA GLU A 58 2.34 18.28 -12.23
C GLU A 58 2.79 17.73 -10.88
N VAL A 59 3.77 18.40 -10.27
CA VAL A 59 4.40 17.96 -9.04
C VAL A 59 3.31 17.91 -7.99
N TYR A 60 2.97 16.70 -7.55
CA TYR A 60 1.95 16.50 -6.55
C TYR A 60 2.35 17.23 -5.25
N PRO A 61 1.58 18.23 -4.79
CA PRO A 61 2.00 19.11 -3.69
C PRO A 61 1.74 18.50 -2.30
N GLY A 62 1.32 17.24 -2.24
CA GLY A 62 1.03 16.57 -0.97
C GLY A 62 2.29 16.24 -0.18
N ILE A 63 2.12 16.10 1.12
CA ILE A 63 3.17 15.65 2.04
C ILE A 63 2.80 14.27 2.59
N THR A 64 3.80 13.52 3.05
CA THR A 64 3.60 12.23 3.70
C THR A 64 2.70 12.38 4.92
N VAL A 65 1.82 11.40 5.14
CA VAL A 65 0.95 11.37 6.32
C VAL A 65 1.77 11.06 7.59
N ALA A 66 1.16 11.27 8.76
CA ALA A 66 1.83 11.04 10.03
C ALA A 66 2.05 9.55 10.27
N LYS A 67 0.99 8.74 10.22
CA LYS A 67 1.03 7.32 10.58
C LYS A 67 0.15 6.48 9.67
N ILE A 68 0.53 5.24 9.40
CA ILE A 68 -0.29 4.23 8.71
C ILE A 68 -0.99 3.36 9.75
N THR A 69 -2.31 3.24 9.63
CA THR A 69 -3.19 2.46 10.52
C THR A 69 -3.64 1.15 9.92
N GLU A 70 -3.63 1.01 8.60
CA GLU A 70 -3.98 -0.23 7.90
C GLU A 70 -3.24 -0.33 6.56
N LEU A 71 -2.77 -1.52 6.22
CA LEU A 71 -2.29 -1.86 4.89
C LEU A 71 -2.88 -3.22 4.51
N LYS A 72 -3.56 -3.28 3.37
CA LYS A 72 -4.14 -4.49 2.83
C LYS A 72 -3.82 -4.59 1.34
N VAL A 73 -3.38 -5.75 0.90
CA VAL A 73 -3.11 -6.04 -0.51
C VAL A 73 -4.10 -7.10 -0.97
N GLU A 74 -5.05 -6.72 -1.81
CA GLU A 74 -6.09 -7.59 -2.34
C GLU A 74 -5.75 -8.00 -3.78
N ARG A 75 -5.94 -9.25 -4.16
CA ARG A 75 -5.75 -9.67 -5.56
C ARG A 75 -6.98 -9.32 -6.38
N VAL A 76 -6.74 -8.84 -7.60
CA VAL A 76 -7.78 -8.54 -8.60
C VAL A 76 -7.45 -9.27 -9.91
N ALA A 77 -8.40 -9.38 -10.83
CA ALA A 77 -8.25 -10.18 -12.05
C ALA A 77 -7.02 -9.80 -12.92
N ASP A 78 -6.58 -8.54 -12.86
CA ASP A 78 -5.46 -8.00 -13.64
C ASP A 78 -4.22 -7.66 -12.78
N GLY A 79 -4.20 -8.10 -11.51
CA GLY A 79 -3.06 -7.86 -10.61
C GLY A 79 -3.41 -7.77 -9.13
N ALA A 80 -3.08 -6.64 -8.49
CA ALA A 80 -3.34 -6.42 -7.07
C ALA A 80 -3.79 -4.99 -6.78
N LEU A 81 -4.71 -4.83 -5.82
CA LEU A 81 -5.16 -3.57 -5.27
C LEU A 81 -4.53 -3.37 -3.89
N ILE A 82 -3.67 -2.36 -3.77
CA ILE A 82 -3.13 -1.91 -2.49
C ILE A 82 -4.14 -0.95 -1.87
N ARG A 83 -4.65 -1.27 -0.69
CA ARG A 83 -5.47 -0.40 0.13
C ARG A 83 -4.68 0.01 1.37
N ALA A 84 -4.48 1.29 1.56
CA ALA A 84 -3.79 1.83 2.74
C ALA A 84 -4.68 2.84 3.44
N ALA A 85 -4.72 2.77 4.77
CA ALA A 85 -5.34 3.78 5.62
C ALA A 85 -4.28 4.37 6.55
N GLY A 86 -4.37 5.67 6.81
CA GLY A 86 -3.45 6.39 7.66
C GLY A 86 -4.06 7.62 8.30
N VAL A 87 -3.36 8.17 9.29
CA VAL A 87 -3.72 9.37 10.02
C VAL A 87 -2.90 10.53 9.48
N ALA A 88 -3.59 11.55 8.96
CA ALA A 88 -3.00 12.79 8.51
C ALA A 88 -2.64 13.71 9.70
N TYR A 89 -1.81 14.73 9.46
CA TYR A 89 -1.43 15.69 10.51
C TYR A 89 -2.60 16.56 10.99
N VAL A 90 -3.44 16.96 10.04
CA VAL A 90 -4.57 17.86 10.26
C VAL A 90 -5.86 17.21 9.75
N GLN A 91 -6.98 17.67 10.29
CA GLN A 91 -8.30 17.34 9.74
C GLN A 91 -8.49 17.96 8.35
N GLY A 92 -9.27 17.27 7.51
CA GLY A 92 -9.58 17.74 6.16
C GLY A 92 -8.49 17.51 5.12
N ALA A 93 -7.52 16.63 5.39
CA ALA A 93 -6.56 16.19 4.36
C ALA A 93 -7.29 15.51 3.19
N PHE A 94 -6.86 15.80 1.96
CA PHE A 94 -7.55 15.37 0.74
C PHE A 94 -6.58 14.99 -0.38
N SER A 95 -7.12 14.50 -1.49
CA SER A 95 -6.36 14.07 -2.68
C SER A 95 -5.23 13.09 -2.35
N VAL A 96 -5.51 12.10 -1.51
CA VAL A 96 -4.53 11.13 -0.99
C VAL A 96 -3.99 10.26 -2.12
N LYS A 97 -2.68 10.01 -2.14
CA LYS A 97 -2.01 9.20 -3.15
C LYS A 97 -0.94 8.31 -2.52
N LEU A 98 -0.72 7.15 -3.14
CA LEU A 98 0.46 6.33 -2.91
C LEU A 98 1.50 6.71 -3.97
N MET A 99 2.55 7.41 -3.54
CA MET A 99 3.63 7.83 -4.42
C MET A 99 4.68 6.74 -4.51
N PRO A 100 4.95 6.15 -5.68
CA PRO A 100 5.97 5.12 -5.80
C PRO A 100 7.36 5.71 -5.57
N GLN A 101 8.18 5.02 -4.79
CA GLN A 101 9.61 5.29 -4.73
C GLN A 101 10.34 4.57 -5.88
N ASN A 102 11.52 5.04 -6.23
CA ASN A 102 12.40 4.41 -7.23
C ASN A 102 11.69 4.15 -8.58
N ASP A 103 10.91 5.13 -9.05
CA ASP A 103 10.10 5.07 -10.28
C ASP A 103 9.16 3.86 -10.36
N GLY A 104 8.69 3.36 -9.21
CA GLY A 104 7.82 2.19 -9.14
C GLY A 104 8.53 0.86 -9.42
N LYS A 105 9.87 0.84 -9.36
CA LYS A 105 10.67 -0.37 -9.54
C LYS A 105 11.05 -0.98 -8.19
N PRO A 106 10.89 -2.30 -8.01
CA PRO A 106 11.24 -2.94 -6.76
C PRO A 106 12.76 -2.94 -6.53
N VAL A 107 13.16 -2.60 -5.31
CA VAL A 107 14.56 -2.70 -4.86
C VAL A 107 14.68 -3.97 -4.02
N LYS A 108 15.52 -4.93 -4.46
CA LYS A 108 15.68 -6.24 -3.79
C LYS A 108 14.34 -6.99 -3.60
N GLY A 109 13.38 -6.80 -4.53
CA GLY A 109 12.04 -7.39 -4.47
C GLY A 109 11.05 -6.66 -3.55
N VAL A 110 11.41 -5.48 -3.02
CA VAL A 110 10.52 -4.63 -2.22
C VAL A 110 10.03 -3.46 -3.07
N LEU A 111 8.72 -3.35 -3.23
CA LEU A 111 8.07 -2.22 -3.89
C LEU A 111 7.59 -1.22 -2.83
N THR A 112 8.18 -0.03 -2.81
CA THR A 112 7.95 0.96 -1.75
C THR A 112 7.07 2.12 -2.23
N TYR A 113 6.09 2.49 -1.42
CA TYR A 113 5.22 3.64 -1.63
C TYR A 113 5.23 4.57 -0.43
N ASP A 114 5.17 5.87 -0.68
CA ASP A 114 4.93 6.89 0.33
C ASP A 114 3.43 7.23 0.35
N LEU A 115 2.80 7.13 1.52
CA LEU A 115 1.41 7.56 1.69
C LEU A 115 1.37 9.07 1.87
N MET A 116 0.93 9.79 0.84
CA MET A 116 0.90 11.24 0.82
C MET A 116 -0.52 11.78 0.72
N ALA A 117 -0.74 12.96 1.30
CA ALA A 117 -2.00 13.68 1.22
C ALA A 117 -1.77 15.20 1.13
N ILE A 118 -2.69 15.92 0.50
CA ILE A 118 -2.70 17.38 0.54
C ILE A 118 -3.33 17.80 1.86
N HIS A 119 -2.59 18.58 2.64
CA HIS A 119 -3.04 19.08 3.93
C HIS A 119 -3.50 20.54 3.76
N PRO A 120 -4.75 20.88 4.11
CA PRO A 120 -5.21 22.26 3.99
C PRO A 120 -4.44 23.18 4.94
N ALA A 121 -4.11 24.39 4.49
CA ALA A 121 -3.39 25.38 5.30
C ALA A 121 -4.17 25.79 6.56
N SER A 122 -5.50 25.80 6.48
CA SER A 122 -6.43 26.06 7.60
C SER A 122 -6.82 24.78 8.37
N GLY A 123 -6.17 23.65 8.10
CA GLY A 123 -6.49 22.39 8.74
C GLY A 123 -6.24 22.43 10.25
N PHE A 124 -7.21 21.97 11.02
CA PHE A 124 -7.07 21.90 12.47
C PHE A 124 -6.07 20.79 12.85
N ARG A 125 -5.04 21.17 13.61
CA ARG A 125 -4.06 20.23 14.16
C ARG A 125 -4.57 19.68 15.49
N GLY A 126 -4.72 18.36 15.57
CA GLY A 126 -5.22 17.67 16.77
C GLY A 126 -6.60 17.05 16.56
N GLY A 127 -7.22 16.60 17.65
CA GLY A 127 -8.44 15.79 17.63
C GLY A 127 -8.15 14.29 17.59
N ALA A 128 -9.23 13.49 17.62
CA ALA A 128 -9.13 12.04 17.58
C ALA A 128 -8.67 11.54 16.19
N ASP A 129 -7.90 10.45 16.17
CA ASP A 129 -7.31 9.91 14.94
C ASP A 129 -8.35 9.57 13.86
N ASN A 130 -9.55 9.15 14.26
CA ASN A 130 -10.66 8.87 13.35
C ASN A 130 -11.07 10.09 12.50
N THR A 131 -10.94 11.31 13.02
CA THR A 131 -11.27 12.54 12.29
C THR A 131 -10.22 12.94 11.26
N ARG A 132 -9.03 12.34 11.34
CA ARG A 132 -7.88 12.57 10.47
C ARG A 132 -7.55 11.34 9.62
N LEU A 133 -8.42 10.35 9.63
CA LEU A 133 -8.24 9.11 8.89
C LEU A 133 -8.43 9.38 7.39
N VAL A 134 -7.44 8.95 6.62
CA VAL A 134 -7.46 8.97 5.16
C VAL A 134 -7.25 7.57 4.62
N THR A 135 -7.95 7.25 3.55
CA THR A 135 -7.88 5.94 2.89
C THR A 135 -7.65 6.13 1.41
N VAL A 136 -6.75 5.32 0.84
CA VAL A 136 -6.44 5.31 -0.58
C VAL A 136 -6.34 3.89 -1.09
N ALA A 137 -6.68 3.72 -2.37
CA ALA A 137 -6.48 2.47 -3.08
C ALA A 137 -5.65 2.73 -4.35
N HIS A 138 -4.71 1.83 -4.65
CA HIS A 138 -3.87 1.88 -5.85
C HIS A 138 -3.81 0.50 -6.50
N SER A 139 -4.17 0.42 -7.77
CA SER A 139 -4.13 -0.80 -8.56
C SER A 139 -2.76 -0.99 -9.20
N LEU A 140 -2.23 -2.20 -9.12
CA LEU A 140 -1.02 -2.65 -9.80
C LEU A 140 -1.36 -3.77 -10.75
N THR A 141 -0.74 -3.74 -11.93
CA THR A 141 -0.86 -4.80 -12.91
C THR A 141 0.07 -5.97 -12.57
N ASP A 142 -0.20 -7.15 -13.12
CA ASP A 142 0.68 -8.31 -12.96
C ASP A 142 2.11 -8.06 -13.47
N GLN A 143 2.27 -7.23 -14.51
CA GLN A 143 3.58 -6.84 -15.01
C GLN A 143 4.37 -5.99 -13.99
N GLN A 144 3.70 -5.07 -13.29
CA GLN A 144 4.34 -4.27 -12.24
C GLN A 144 4.68 -5.09 -10.99
N LEU A 145 3.94 -6.18 -10.76
CA LEU A 145 4.20 -7.11 -9.65
C LEU A 145 5.28 -8.15 -9.96
N ALA A 146 5.80 -8.20 -11.19
CA ALA A 146 6.87 -9.11 -11.57
C ALA A 146 8.13 -8.86 -10.72
N GLY A 147 8.58 -9.90 -10.00
CA GLY A 147 9.75 -9.81 -9.12
C GLY A 147 9.50 -9.12 -7.77
N VAL A 148 8.27 -8.68 -7.49
CA VAL A 148 7.87 -8.10 -6.19
C VAL A 148 7.52 -9.22 -5.21
N ARG A 149 8.21 -9.24 -4.07
CA ARG A 149 7.98 -10.15 -2.94
C ARG A 149 7.33 -9.46 -1.74
N THR A 150 7.56 -8.16 -1.61
CA THR A 150 7.07 -7.36 -0.49
C THR A 150 6.61 -6.00 -0.99
N ILE A 151 5.46 -5.56 -0.51
CA ILE A 151 4.96 -4.20 -0.71
C ILE A 151 5.12 -3.47 0.61
N LYS A 152 5.85 -2.35 0.60
CA LYS A 152 6.10 -1.50 1.77
C LYS A 152 5.42 -0.15 1.53
N VAL A 153 4.62 0.30 2.50
CA VAL A 153 4.05 1.65 2.53
C VAL A 153 4.68 2.40 3.69
N VAL A 154 5.13 3.62 3.45
CA VAL A 154 5.88 4.44 4.40
C VAL A 154 5.10 5.71 4.71
N ALA A 155 5.07 6.05 5.99
CA ALA A 155 4.66 7.34 6.53
C ALA A 155 5.80 7.89 7.39
N ILE A 156 5.57 9.05 8.02
CA ILE A 156 6.63 9.70 8.80
C ILE A 156 6.95 8.94 10.08
N GLU A 157 5.93 8.48 10.81
CA GLU A 157 6.12 7.81 12.11
C GLU A 157 6.36 6.30 11.97
N ASN A 158 5.82 5.68 10.93
CA ASN A 158 5.93 4.23 10.74
C ASN A 158 5.90 3.81 9.28
N ALA A 159 6.29 2.57 9.03
CA ALA A 159 6.04 1.89 7.77
C ALA A 159 5.27 0.59 8.02
N ARG A 160 4.48 0.17 7.04
CA ARG A 160 3.81 -1.12 7.03
C ARG A 160 4.16 -1.91 5.80
N GLN A 161 4.32 -3.20 5.96
CA GLN A 161 4.66 -4.09 4.85
C GLN A 161 3.70 -5.27 4.76
N ALA A 162 3.44 -5.71 3.54
CA ALA A 162 2.72 -6.93 3.23
C ALA A 162 3.64 -7.83 2.38
N ARG A 163 3.79 -9.10 2.79
CA ARG A 163 4.65 -10.10 2.14
C ARG A 163 3.81 -11.20 1.51
N ARG A 164 4.24 -11.67 0.34
CA ARG A 164 3.64 -12.80 -0.38
C ARG A 164 4.09 -14.14 0.18
#